data_AF-A0A0K9HA11-F1
#
_entry.id   AF-A0A0K9HA11-F1
#
_cell.length_a   1.000
_cell.length_b   1.000
_cell.length_c   1.000
_cell.angle_alpha   90.00
_cell.angle_beta   90.00
_cell.angle_gamma   90.00
#
_symmetry.space_group_name_H-M   'P 1'
#
loop_
_entity.id
_entity.type
_entity.pdbx_description
1 polymer ?
#
loop_
_entity_poly.entity_id
_entity_poly.type
_entity_poly.pdbx_seq_one_letter_code
_entity_poly.pdbx_strand_id
1 'polypeptide(L)'
;MEEVKRVYYVDPASKEVLPTAEGQGNFRIEATDQEAAFIRRIFEEEYNAELETFVRAHVPYLDYSYKEKNDHYDRALIAIYGLIYKFGDEEARRHIDEMGILNEYRLNEKKDF
;
A
#
# COMPACT_ATOMS: atom_id res chain seq x y z
N MET A 1 -17.91 -1.85 -16.35
CA MET A 1 -18.78 -1.39 -15.26
C MET A 1 -17.93 -0.49 -14.40
N GLU A 2 -18.42 0.67 -13.98
CA GLU A 2 -17.70 1.50 -13.01
C GLU A 2 -17.67 0.73 -11.69
N GLU A 3 -16.47 0.36 -11.23
CA GLU A 3 -16.33 -0.28 -9.93
C GLU A 3 -16.61 0.74 -8.84
N VAL A 4 -17.66 0.51 -8.06
CA VAL A 4 -18.09 1.41 -6.99
C VAL A 4 -17.06 1.37 -5.86
N LYS A 5 -16.47 2.52 -5.57
CA LYS A 5 -15.56 2.67 -4.42
C LYS A 5 -16.33 2.75 -3.11
N ARG A 6 -15.72 2.21 -2.05
CA ARG A 6 -16.24 2.19 -0.69
C ARG A 6 -15.11 2.49 0.28
N VAL A 7 -15.50 2.85 1.50
CA VAL A 7 -14.55 3.10 2.58
C VAL A 7 -14.15 1.78 3.22
N TYR A 8 -12.85 1.58 3.36
CA TYR A 8 -12.26 0.51 4.16
C TYR A 8 -11.24 1.10 5.13
N TYR A 9 -10.89 0.30 6.13
CA TYR A 9 -9.88 0.62 7.14
C TYR A 9 -8.81 -0.45 7.09
N VAL A 10 -7.57 -0.03 6.88
CA VAL A 10 -6.41 -0.92 6.82
C VAL A 10 -5.65 -0.83 8.13
N ASP A 11 -5.43 -1.96 8.78
CA ASP A 11 -4.57 -2.09 9.94
C ASP A 11 -3.32 -2.90 9.56
N PRO A 12 -2.17 -2.23 9.32
CA PRO A 12 -0.92 -2.94 9.02
C PRO A 12 -0.39 -3.81 10.16
N ALA A 13 -0.77 -3.52 11.42
CA ALA A 13 -0.29 -4.25 12.59
C ALA A 13 -1.04 -5.57 12.78
N SER A 14 -2.38 -5.57 12.61
CA SER A 14 -3.18 -6.80 12.64
C SER A 14 -3.21 -7.53 11.28
N LYS A 15 -2.72 -6.89 10.21
CA LYS A 15 -2.76 -7.37 8.82
C LYS A 15 -4.19 -7.51 8.27
N GLU A 16 -5.07 -6.56 8.60
CA GLU A 16 -6.49 -6.62 8.25
C GLU A 16 -6.96 -5.47 7.37
N VAL A 17 -8.03 -5.73 6.60
CA VAL A 17 -8.78 -4.72 5.84
C VAL A 17 -10.26 -4.86 6.17
N LEU A 18 -10.76 -3.92 6.96
CA LEU A 18 -12.08 -3.96 7.59
C LEU A 18 -13.04 -2.95 6.93
N PRO A 19 -14.35 -3.24 6.88
CA PRO A 19 -15.36 -2.28 6.40
C PRO A 19 -15.65 -1.15 7.42
N THR A 20 -15.22 -1.33 8.67
CA THR A 20 -15.40 -0.39 9.78
C THR A 20 -14.10 -0.24 10.55
N ALA A 21 -13.87 0.93 11.15
CA ALA A 21 -12.69 1.15 11.96
C ALA A 21 -12.79 0.34 13.26
N GLU A 22 -11.79 -0.51 13.53
CA GLU A 22 -11.61 -1.17 14.81
C GLU A 22 -10.38 -0.58 15.51
N GLY A 23 -10.58 0.23 16.56
CA GLY A 23 -9.48 0.81 17.34
C GLY A 23 -8.80 2.04 16.74
N GLN A 24 -7.63 2.37 17.28
CA GLN A 24 -6.79 3.50 16.87
C GLN A 24 -5.64 3.00 15.98
N GLY A 25 -5.23 3.81 15.01
CA GLY A 25 -4.09 3.49 14.13
C GLY A 25 -4.48 2.92 12.76
N ASN A 26 -5.78 2.79 12.46
CA ASN A 26 -6.24 2.35 11.15
C ASN A 26 -6.11 3.45 10.10
N PHE A 27 -5.67 3.07 8.91
CA PHE A 27 -5.69 3.96 7.75
C PHE A 27 -7.01 3.85 7.01
N ARG A 28 -7.72 4.96 6.89
CA ARG A 28 -8.93 5.05 6.08
C ARG A 28 -8.55 5.13 4.60
N ILE A 29 -9.11 4.23 3.78
CA ILE A 29 -8.93 4.21 2.32
C ILE A 29 -10.27 4.23 1.57
N GLU A 30 -10.27 4.73 0.35
CA GLU A 30 -11.37 4.64 -0.60
C GLU A 30 -10.97 3.80 -1.81
N ALA A 31 -11.52 2.60 -1.88
CA ALA A 31 -11.11 1.57 -2.82
C ALA A 31 -12.31 0.76 -3.33
N THR A 32 -12.15 0.06 -4.44
CA THR A 32 -13.13 -0.93 -4.92
C THR A 32 -13.03 -2.23 -4.11
N ASP A 33 -14.06 -3.09 -4.16
CA ASP A 33 -14.01 -4.41 -3.51
C ASP A 33 -12.81 -5.24 -4.00
N GLN A 34 -12.43 -5.09 -5.27
CA GLN A 34 -11.28 -5.75 -5.88
C GLN A 34 -9.94 -5.16 -5.39
N GLU A 35 -9.79 -3.83 -5.36
CA GLU A 35 -8.61 -3.17 -4.81
C GLU A 35 -8.41 -3.53 -3.31
N ALA A 36 -9.48 -3.56 -2.52
CA ALA A 36 -9.43 -3.98 -1.12
C ALA A 36 -9.06 -5.47 -0.96
N ALA A 37 -9.56 -6.33 -1.86
CA ALA A 37 -9.18 -7.74 -1.88
C ALA A 37 -7.70 -7.94 -2.24
N PHE A 38 -7.15 -7.12 -3.13
CA PHE A 38 -5.72 -7.15 -3.42
C PHE A 38 -4.87 -6.79 -2.19
N ILE A 39 -5.25 -5.76 -1.42
CA ILE A 39 -4.53 -5.41 -0.19
C ILE A 39 -4.57 -6.57 0.81
N ARG A 40 -5.72 -7.24 0.99
CA ARG A 40 -5.83 -8.44 1.83
C ARG A 40 -4.88 -9.57 1.38
N ARG A 41 -4.81 -9.83 0.08
CA ARG A 41 -3.91 -10.86 -0.48
C ARG A 41 -2.43 -10.53 -0.25
N ILE A 42 -2.05 -9.25 -0.20
CA ILE A 42 -0.67 -8.84 0.12
C ILE A 42 -0.34 -9.17 1.58
N PHE A 43 -1.29 -9.00 2.51
CA PHE A 43 -1.12 -9.35 3.92
C PHE A 43 -0.96 -10.85 4.17
N GLU A 44 -1.63 -11.68 3.37
CA GLU A 44 -1.60 -13.15 3.46
C GLU A 44 -0.29 -13.78 2.94
N GLU A 45 0.75 -12.96 2.66
CA GLU A 45 2.08 -13.38 2.17
C GLU A 45 2.11 -14.04 0.78
N GLU A 46 0.99 -14.01 0.05
CA GLU A 46 0.88 -14.44 -1.35
C GLU A 46 1.40 -13.36 -2.33
N TYR A 47 2.52 -12.70 -1.99
CA TYR A 47 3.12 -11.67 -2.82
C TYR A 47 3.77 -12.27 -4.08
N ASN A 48 2.92 -12.50 -5.07
CA ASN A 48 3.23 -13.10 -6.35
C ASN A 48 3.28 -12.05 -7.47
N ALA A 49 3.58 -12.50 -8.69
CA ALA A 49 3.72 -11.62 -9.86
C ALA A 49 2.44 -10.81 -10.20
N GLU A 50 1.25 -11.34 -9.88
CA GLU A 50 -0.01 -10.62 -10.06
C GLU A 50 -0.11 -9.43 -9.11
N LEU A 51 0.14 -9.66 -7.81
CA LEU A 51 0.13 -8.59 -6.80
C LEU A 51 1.22 -7.55 -7.09
N GLU A 52 2.39 -8.01 -7.51
CA GLU A 52 3.49 -7.13 -7.88
C GLU A 52 3.13 -6.23 -9.08
N THR A 53 2.45 -6.80 -10.09
CA THR A 53 1.95 -6.05 -11.24
C THR A 53 0.87 -5.05 -10.82
N PHE A 54 -0.07 -5.47 -9.97
CA PHE A 54 -1.12 -4.61 -9.44
C PHE A 54 -0.55 -3.40 -8.70
N VAL A 55 0.42 -3.62 -7.80
CA VAL A 55 1.06 -2.55 -7.02
C VAL A 55 1.82 -1.60 -7.94
N ARG A 56 2.61 -2.11 -8.89
CA ARG A 56 3.34 -1.26 -9.85
C ARG A 56 2.40 -0.41 -10.72
N ALA A 57 1.22 -0.92 -11.07
CA ALA A 57 0.25 -0.15 -11.84
C ALA A 57 -0.37 1.01 -11.04
N HIS A 58 -0.59 0.82 -9.73
CA HIS A 58 -1.23 1.82 -8.88
C HIS A 58 -0.23 2.80 -8.25
N VAL A 59 1.00 2.33 -8.02
CA VAL A 59 2.05 3.06 -7.30
C VAL A 59 3.38 3.01 -8.09
N PRO A 60 3.40 3.50 -9.36
CA PRO A 60 4.57 3.38 -10.24
C PRO A 60 5.78 4.18 -9.78
N TYR A 61 5.61 5.10 -8.82
CA TYR A 61 6.67 5.93 -8.27
C TYR A 61 7.47 5.24 -7.15
N LEU A 62 7.15 4.00 -6.78
CA LEU A 62 7.94 3.22 -5.82
C LEU A 62 8.79 2.16 -6.53
N ASP A 63 10.11 2.20 -6.32
CA ASP A 63 11.06 1.16 -6.71
C ASP A 63 11.49 0.33 -5.48
N TYR A 64 10.64 -0.62 -5.13
CA TYR A 64 10.86 -1.57 -4.04
C TYR A 64 11.34 -2.95 -4.55
N SER A 65 11.49 -3.12 -5.86
CA SER A 65 11.87 -4.37 -6.51
C SER A 65 13.38 -4.62 -6.59
N TYR A 66 14.20 -3.57 -6.49
CA TYR A 66 15.61 -3.61 -6.89
C TYR A 66 16.63 -3.94 -5.78
N LYS A 67 16.27 -3.85 -4.49
CA LYS A 67 17.22 -4.15 -3.41
C LYS A 67 17.40 -5.68 -3.27
N GLU A 68 18.54 -6.19 -3.74
CA GLU A 68 18.98 -7.57 -3.52
C GLU A 68 19.20 -7.85 -2.03
N LYS A 69 18.24 -8.56 -1.41
CA LYS A 69 18.39 -9.64 -0.41
C LYS A 69 17.17 -9.67 0.49
N ASN A 70 16.51 -10.83 0.51
CA ASN A 70 15.63 -11.34 1.58
C ASN A 70 15.01 -10.29 2.51
N ASP A 71 13.86 -9.74 2.11
CA ASP A 71 12.66 -9.92 2.91
C ASP A 71 11.42 -9.67 2.05
N HIS A 72 10.73 -10.76 1.68
CA HIS A 72 9.39 -10.67 1.07
C HIS A 72 8.44 -9.84 1.96
N TYR A 73 8.67 -9.92 3.27
CA TYR A 73 8.00 -9.11 4.29
C TYR A 73 8.15 -7.60 4.05
N ASP A 74 9.38 -7.12 3.81
CA ASP A 74 9.63 -5.71 3.54
C ASP A 74 8.94 -5.25 2.25
N ARG A 75 8.99 -6.06 1.19
CA ARG A 75 8.30 -5.73 -0.08
C ARG A 75 6.79 -5.66 0.06
N ALA A 76 6.20 -6.59 0.81
CA ALA A 76 4.76 -6.58 1.08
C ALA A 76 4.36 -5.34 1.88
N LEU A 77 5.11 -4.98 2.93
CA LEU A 77 4.85 -3.77 3.72
C LEU A 77 4.98 -2.50 2.88
N ILE A 78 6.03 -2.34 2.08
CA ILE A 78 6.17 -1.17 1.21
C ILE A 78 5.03 -1.09 0.18
N ALA A 79 4.60 -2.23 -0.37
CA ALA A 79 3.44 -2.28 -1.25
C ALA A 79 2.15 -1.84 -0.53
N ILE A 80 1.91 -2.34 0.69
CA ILE A 80 0.75 -1.97 1.52
C ILE A 80 0.76 -0.46 1.80
N TYR A 81 1.86 0.09 2.32
CA TYR A 81 1.93 1.52 2.60
C TYR A 81 1.85 2.38 1.33
N GLY A 82 2.36 1.91 0.20
CA GLY A 82 2.18 2.56 -1.09
C GLY A 82 0.71 2.62 -1.53
N LEU A 83 -0.03 1.51 -1.39
CA LEU A 83 -1.45 1.45 -1.72
C LEU A 83 -2.30 2.25 -0.73
N ILE A 84 -1.96 2.25 0.57
CA ILE A 84 -2.59 3.12 1.56
C ILE A 84 -2.34 4.59 1.20
N TYR A 85 -1.13 4.97 0.82
CA TYR A 85 -0.86 6.34 0.40
C TYR A 85 -1.68 6.74 -0.84
N LYS A 86 -1.85 5.81 -1.77
CA LYS A 86 -2.60 6.00 -3.02
C LYS A 86 -4.11 6.13 -2.81
N PHE A 87 -4.69 5.25 -2.00
CA PHE A 87 -6.14 5.16 -1.78
C PHE A 87 -6.62 5.85 -0.51
N GLY A 88 -5.70 6.22 0.38
CA GLY A 88 -5.97 6.87 1.64
C GLY A 88 -6.44 8.31 1.49
N ASP A 89 -6.95 8.86 2.58
CA ASP A 89 -7.22 10.29 2.68
C ASP A 89 -5.94 11.09 3.03
N GLU A 90 -6.12 12.38 3.29
CA GLU A 90 -5.00 13.28 3.60
C GLU A 90 -4.32 12.93 4.93
N GLU A 91 -5.08 12.45 5.91
CA GLU A 91 -4.54 12.01 7.20
C GLU A 91 -3.63 10.79 7.02
N ALA A 92 -4.09 9.80 6.25
CA ALA A 92 -3.30 8.62 5.93
C ALA A 92 -1.98 8.98 5.21
N ARG A 93 -2.05 9.85 4.19
CA ARG A 93 -0.86 10.30 3.46
C ARG A 93 0.13 11.03 4.37
N ARG A 94 -0.36 12.00 5.15
CA ARG A 94 0.50 12.78 6.06
C ARG A 94 1.20 11.88 7.07
N HIS A 95 0.47 10.94 7.66
CA HIS A 95 1.03 10.00 8.63
C HIS A 95 2.13 9.13 8.00
N ILE A 96 1.93 8.62 6.77
CA ILE A 96 2.94 7.83 6.06
C ILE A 96 4.17 8.68 5.69
N ASP A 97 3.98 9.93 5.27
CA ASP A 97 5.09 10.86 5.00
C ASP A 97 5.89 11.15 6.29
N GLU A 98 5.22 11.33 7.43
CA GLU A 98 5.85 11.49 8.75
C GLU A 98 6.63 10.25 9.20
N MET A 99 6.12 9.04 8.92
CA MET A 99 6.85 7.79 9.15
C MET A 99 8.11 7.68 8.30
N GLY A 100 8.12 8.32 7.12
CA GLY A 100 9.24 8.29 6.17
C GLY A 100 9.49 6.92 5.52
N ILE A 101 8.59 5.95 5.71
CA ILE A 101 8.77 4.55 5.29
C ILE A 101 8.90 4.39 3.76
N LEU A 102 8.29 5.28 2.98
CA LEU A 102 8.36 5.25 1.52
C LEU A 102 9.58 6.00 0.96
N ASN A 103 10.26 6.83 1.75
CA ASN A 103 11.24 7.80 1.23
C ASN A 103 12.41 7.14 0.49
N GLU A 104 12.91 6.00 0.97
CA GLU A 104 14.00 5.28 0.33
C GLU A 104 13.61 4.55 -0.96
N TYR A 105 12.31 4.36 -1.17
CA TYR A 105 11.76 3.59 -2.29
C TYR A 105 11.10 4.50 -3.32
N ARG A 106 10.85 5.77 -3.00
CA ARG A 106 10.39 6.73 -4.01
C ARG A 106 11.47 6.83 -5.08
N LEU A 107 11.06 6.70 -6.34
CA LEU A 107 11.91 7.05 -7.47
C LEU A 107 12.45 8.45 -7.21
N ASN A 108 13.77 8.58 -7.11
CA ASN A 108 14.40 9.87 -6.94
C ASN A 108 13.95 10.76 -8.12
N GLU A 109 13.12 11.77 -7.85
CA GLU A 109 12.94 12.91 -8.76
C GLU A 109 14.25 13.73 -8.91
N LYS A 110 15.33 13.30 -8.24
CA LYS A 110 16.70 13.78 -8.45
C LYS A 110 17.60 12.69 -9.04
N LYS A 111 17.36 12.35 -10.30
CA LYS A 111 18.43 11.97 -11.22
C LYS A 111 18.28 12.81 -12.48
N ASP A 112 19.14 13.81 -12.57
CA ASP A 112 19.59 14.48 -13.79
C ASP A 112 18.52 15.20 -14.65
N PHE A 113 18.32 16.49 -14.36
CA PHE A 113 18.29 17.55 -15.35
C PHE A 113 19.39 18.56 -15.04
#